data_AF-A0A4R0RL49-F1
#
_entry.id   AF-A0A4R0RL49-F1
#
_cell.length_a   1.000
_cell.length_b   1.000
_cell.length_c   1.000
_cell.angle_alpha   90.00
_cell.angle_beta   90.00
_cell.angle_gamma   90.00
#
_symmetry.space_group_name_H-M   'P 1'
#
loop_
_entity.id
_entity.type
_entity.pdbx_description
1 polymer ?
#
loop_
_entity_poly.entity_id
_entity_poly.type
_entity_poly.pdbx_seq_one_letter_code
_entity_poly.pdbx_strand_id
1 'polypeptide(L)'
;MDLESQQKGFSSKRSKGGKASQNIPAFELDTALHASEARYLKGESAAHVFEVTLEPSSFTEEKFALYKSYQQEIHNETEKKPESFKRFLVETPLQLEDIPYPGYPPPHLPRKYGSYHQLYRLDGKLIAMGVIDVLPACVSSVYFMYEKTWDRLSLGKMSALREITLSNEMRAAGVPGMDFLYMGFYIYTCAKMRYKGEYSPSYLADPEDYTWHPLEKCIPLLAKNRYATFSHPEHSIAESFKGPPHDPQVPMSDLAEIPVYLGTTNFASLKSYVESEDEEQDPVALKRATTMTRFRPFSLLRQTWGRAKDYHPVARWTLSTLVWLPIGIVFTETFYTVKTVSGRSMQPTLNPDSSLARDVVVFDRWSIVLGNWKRGDVVALLSPSDQKLIVKRLVALPGDTVKTLPPYPDQEVVIPEGHAWVEGDEPFRSEDSNYFGPVPLGLFDSKLSFIVYPFQRFGPLPEPAPPDQKAPRGLEWRNKAADYERQQKRIARVTTASQQRVAGAGSLTSQ
;
A
#
# COMPACT_ATOMS: atom_id res chain seq x y z
N MET A 1 27.61 34.58 7.72
CA MET A 1 28.62 34.02 6.80
C MET A 1 28.20 32.63 6.36
N ASP A 2 27.54 32.39 5.24
CA ASP A 2 26.64 33.17 4.38
C ASP A 2 26.19 32.12 3.36
N LEU A 3 24.97 31.61 3.50
CA LEU A 3 24.29 30.80 2.47
C LEU A 3 22.81 31.23 2.39
N GLU A 4 22.58 32.55 2.44
CA GLU A 4 21.41 33.20 1.87
C GLU A 4 21.74 33.61 0.42
N SER A 5 21.64 32.68 -0.53
CA SER A 5 21.64 33.06 -1.94
C SER A 5 21.03 31.97 -2.81
N GLN A 6 19.70 31.85 -2.82
CA GLN A 6 18.96 31.39 -4.02
C GLN A 6 17.43 31.59 -3.99
N GLN A 7 16.89 32.57 -3.26
CA GLN A 7 15.58 33.14 -3.57
C GLN A 7 15.76 34.45 -4.36
N LYS A 8 16.03 34.32 -5.67
CA LYS A 8 15.87 35.46 -6.59
C LYS A 8 14.40 35.58 -6.94
N GLY A 9 13.74 36.51 -6.26
CA GLY A 9 12.43 37.01 -6.64
C GLY A 9 12.44 37.58 -8.06
N PHE A 10 11.42 37.26 -8.82
CA PHE A 10 11.05 37.99 -10.03
C PHE A 10 10.47 39.35 -9.64
N SER A 11 11.35 40.30 -9.31
CA SER A 11 11.01 41.72 -9.27
C SER A 11 10.97 42.26 -10.70
N SER A 12 9.78 42.29 -11.30
CA SER A 12 9.53 43.03 -12.54
C SER A 12 9.60 44.54 -12.26
N LYS A 13 10.57 45.22 -12.87
CA LYS A 13 10.74 46.67 -12.86
C LYS A 13 9.52 47.34 -13.51
N ARG A 14 8.84 48.21 -12.74
CA ARG A 14 7.91 49.22 -13.27
C ARG A 14 8.60 50.08 -14.33
N SER A 15 8.20 49.95 -15.58
CA SER A 15 8.40 51.00 -16.58
C SER A 15 7.31 52.06 -16.42
N LYS A 16 7.71 53.33 -16.29
CA LYS A 16 6.81 54.48 -16.35
C LYS A 16 6.39 54.67 -17.82
N GLY A 17 5.16 54.32 -18.13
CA GLY A 17 4.48 54.64 -19.38
C GLY A 17 2.98 54.52 -19.17
N GLY A 18 2.31 55.66 -18.97
CA GLY A 18 0.89 55.71 -18.64
C GLY A 18 0.01 55.20 -19.79
N LYS A 19 -0.76 54.14 -19.52
CA LYS A 19 -2.08 53.88 -20.09
C LYS A 19 -2.97 53.37 -18.97
N ALA A 20 -4.19 53.89 -18.91
CA ALA A 20 -5.16 53.62 -17.85
C ALA A 20 -5.28 52.12 -17.59
N SER A 21 -5.01 51.72 -16.34
CA SER A 21 -5.25 50.37 -15.85
C SER A 21 -6.73 50.08 -15.99
N GLN A 22 -7.11 49.29 -16.99
CA GLN A 22 -8.42 48.65 -16.99
C GLN A 22 -8.53 47.86 -15.68
N ASN A 23 -9.61 48.05 -14.93
CA ASN A 23 -9.95 47.23 -13.77
C ASN A 23 -10.04 45.78 -14.24
N ILE A 24 -8.96 45.02 -14.12
CA ILE A 24 -9.00 43.56 -14.25
C ILE A 24 -9.72 43.07 -12.99
N PRO A 25 -10.86 42.39 -13.11
CA PRO A 25 -11.55 41.85 -11.95
C PRO A 25 -10.64 40.92 -11.15
N ALA A 26 -10.80 40.88 -9.83
CA ALA A 26 -10.10 39.91 -8.98
C ALA A 26 -10.45 38.48 -9.44
N PHE A 27 -9.48 37.56 -9.32
CA PHE A 27 -9.71 36.15 -9.64
C PHE A 27 -10.67 35.54 -8.62
N GLU A 28 -11.84 35.13 -9.09
CA GLU A 28 -12.86 34.42 -8.31
C GLU A 28 -12.83 32.95 -8.72
N LEU A 29 -12.41 32.06 -7.80
CA LEU A 29 -12.19 30.64 -8.07
C LEU A 29 -13.43 29.97 -8.67
N ASP A 30 -14.58 30.12 -8.00
CA ASP A 30 -15.83 29.47 -8.37
C ASP A 30 -16.22 29.87 -9.80
N THR A 31 -16.19 31.18 -10.10
CA THR A 31 -16.52 31.71 -11.44
C THR A 31 -15.55 31.18 -12.50
N ALA A 32 -14.24 31.19 -12.22
CA ALA A 32 -13.22 30.72 -13.15
C ALA A 32 -13.34 29.22 -13.45
N LEU A 33 -13.70 28.41 -12.45
CA LEU A 33 -13.86 26.97 -12.61
C LEU A 33 -15.11 26.64 -13.43
N HIS A 34 -16.25 27.25 -13.10
CA HIS A 34 -17.51 27.06 -13.80
C HIS A 34 -17.50 27.60 -15.24
N ALA A 35 -16.60 28.53 -15.59
CA ALA A 35 -16.51 29.07 -16.94
C ALA A 35 -16.32 28.00 -18.03
N SER A 36 -15.78 26.83 -17.67
CA SER A 36 -15.61 25.68 -18.57
C SER A 36 -16.79 24.70 -18.58
N GLU A 37 -17.69 24.77 -17.60
CA GLU A 37 -18.78 23.80 -17.42
C GLU A 37 -20.00 24.20 -18.25
N ALA A 38 -20.54 23.26 -19.04
CA ALA A 38 -21.63 23.50 -19.98
C ALA A 38 -22.87 24.14 -19.34
N ARG A 39 -23.15 23.79 -18.08
CA ARG A 39 -24.27 24.34 -17.30
C ARG A 39 -24.17 25.86 -17.04
N TYR A 40 -22.96 26.41 -17.04
CA TYR A 40 -22.69 27.80 -16.68
C TYR A 40 -22.33 28.66 -17.90
N LEU A 41 -22.26 28.07 -19.10
CA LEU A 41 -22.05 28.81 -20.35
C LEU A 41 -23.25 29.72 -20.65
N LYS A 42 -23.02 31.03 -20.71
CA LYS A 42 -24.04 32.06 -20.95
C LYS A 42 -24.29 32.30 -22.45
N GLY A 43 -24.57 31.23 -23.19
CA GLY A 43 -24.83 31.31 -24.65
C GLY A 43 -23.58 31.36 -25.52
N GLU A 44 -22.41 31.06 -24.95
CA GLU A 44 -21.16 30.90 -25.68
C GLU A 44 -21.08 29.49 -26.31
N SER A 45 -20.58 29.40 -27.54
CA SER A 45 -20.34 28.11 -28.20
C SER A 45 -18.98 27.55 -27.79
N ALA A 46 -18.96 26.46 -27.02
CA ALA A 46 -17.76 25.71 -26.73
C ALA A 46 -17.50 24.65 -27.80
N ALA A 47 -16.21 24.39 -28.10
CA ALA A 47 -15.83 23.32 -29.04
C ALA A 47 -16.14 21.92 -28.50
N HIS A 48 -16.19 21.77 -27.19
CA HIS A 48 -16.50 20.53 -26.47
C HIS A 48 -17.47 20.83 -25.32
N VAL A 49 -18.30 19.85 -24.97
CA VAL A 49 -19.25 19.92 -23.86
C VAL A 49 -18.61 19.28 -22.64
N PHE A 50 -18.15 20.10 -21.70
CA PHE A 50 -17.59 19.62 -20.44
C PHE A 50 -18.63 19.73 -19.32
N GLU A 51 -18.87 18.63 -18.62
CA GLU A 51 -19.89 18.54 -17.56
C GLU A 51 -19.30 17.91 -16.31
N VAL A 52 -19.63 18.50 -15.16
CA VAL A 52 -19.34 17.93 -13.85
C VAL A 52 -20.66 17.67 -13.13
N THR A 53 -20.88 16.43 -12.72
CA THR A 53 -22.07 16.03 -11.96
C THR A 53 -21.68 15.38 -10.64
N LEU A 54 -22.56 15.50 -9.65
CA LEU A 54 -22.42 14.86 -8.36
C LEU A 54 -23.60 13.92 -8.14
N GLU A 55 -23.31 12.66 -7.84
CA GLU A 55 -24.35 11.64 -7.61
C GLU A 55 -23.95 10.69 -6.48
N PRO A 56 -24.91 10.07 -5.77
CA PRO A 56 -24.59 9.10 -4.73
C PRO A 56 -23.67 8.00 -5.24
N SER A 57 -22.74 7.55 -4.39
CA SER A 57 -21.81 6.47 -4.72
C SER A 57 -22.61 5.24 -5.17
N SER A 58 -22.26 4.73 -6.35
CA SER A 58 -22.99 3.62 -6.97
C SER A 58 -22.14 2.91 -7.99
N PHE A 59 -22.42 1.62 -8.16
CA PHE A 59 -21.80 0.80 -9.18
C PHE A 59 -22.47 1.01 -10.54
N THR A 60 -21.66 1.25 -11.57
CA THR A 60 -22.06 1.15 -12.97
C THR A 60 -20.90 0.54 -13.76
N GLU A 61 -21.19 -0.12 -14.88
CA GLU A 61 -20.13 -0.67 -15.74
C GLU A 61 -19.18 0.40 -16.27
N GLU A 62 -19.68 1.59 -16.61
CA GLU A 62 -18.85 2.70 -17.10
C GLU A 62 -17.83 3.17 -16.06
N LYS A 63 -18.27 3.46 -14.83
CA LYS A 63 -17.38 3.82 -13.71
C LYS A 63 -16.34 2.74 -13.42
N PHE A 64 -16.76 1.47 -13.46
CA PHE A 64 -15.85 0.35 -13.25
C PHE A 64 -14.83 0.21 -14.38
N ALA A 65 -15.21 0.47 -15.63
CA ALA A 65 -14.31 0.48 -16.77
C ALA A 65 -13.23 1.56 -16.61
N LEU A 66 -13.61 2.78 -16.19
CA LEU A 66 -12.66 3.85 -15.87
C LEU A 66 -11.70 3.45 -14.74
N TYR A 67 -12.22 2.87 -13.66
CA TYR A 67 -11.38 2.39 -12.57
C TYR A 67 -10.39 1.32 -13.04
N LYS A 68 -10.85 0.34 -13.82
CA LYS A 68 -10.02 -0.74 -14.34
C LYS A 68 -8.91 -0.20 -15.25
N SER A 69 -9.23 0.72 -16.16
CA SER A 69 -8.22 1.34 -17.03
C SER A 69 -7.20 2.13 -16.22
N TYR A 70 -7.65 2.93 -15.25
CA TYR A 70 -6.78 3.68 -14.36
C TYR A 70 -5.81 2.77 -13.57
N GLN A 71 -6.33 1.70 -12.98
CA GLN A 71 -5.53 0.72 -12.23
C GLN A 71 -4.49 0.03 -13.14
N GLN A 72 -4.88 -0.33 -14.36
CA GLN A 72 -3.99 -0.96 -15.33
C GLN A 72 -2.90 -0.01 -15.82
N GLU A 73 -3.25 1.23 -16.16
CA GLU A 73 -2.35 2.13 -16.89
C GLU A 73 -1.49 3.02 -16.00
N ILE A 74 -1.95 3.29 -14.77
CA ILE A 74 -1.28 4.15 -13.78
C ILE A 74 -0.66 3.31 -12.65
N HIS A 75 -1.37 2.29 -12.16
CA HIS A 75 -0.88 1.41 -11.10
C HIS A 75 -0.27 0.09 -11.61
N ASN A 76 -0.29 -0.19 -12.91
CA ASN A 76 0.19 -1.44 -13.50
C ASN A 76 -0.50 -2.70 -12.91
N GLU A 77 -1.75 -2.56 -12.47
CA GLU A 77 -2.55 -3.64 -11.88
C GLU A 77 -3.59 -4.15 -12.88
N THR A 78 -3.40 -5.37 -13.38
CA THR A 78 -4.18 -5.90 -14.53
C THR A 78 -5.47 -6.62 -14.14
N GLU A 79 -5.64 -7.01 -12.87
CA GLU A 79 -6.80 -7.76 -12.40
C GLU A 79 -7.57 -6.98 -11.33
N LYS A 80 -8.73 -6.44 -11.72
CA LYS A 80 -9.70 -5.87 -10.78
C LYS A 80 -11.04 -6.51 -11.02
N LYS A 81 -11.67 -6.95 -9.94
CA LYS A 81 -13.02 -7.51 -9.94
C LYS A 81 -14.04 -6.44 -9.53
N PRO A 82 -15.27 -6.46 -10.05
CA PRO A 82 -16.32 -5.51 -9.68
C PRO A 82 -16.56 -5.42 -8.16
N GLU A 83 -16.40 -6.53 -7.43
CA GLU A 83 -16.59 -6.60 -5.98
C GLU A 83 -15.57 -5.74 -5.24
N SER A 84 -14.32 -5.71 -5.72
CA SER A 84 -13.29 -4.86 -5.14
C SER A 84 -13.59 -3.38 -5.35
N PHE A 85 -14.17 -3.02 -6.50
CA PHE A 85 -14.59 -1.64 -6.76
C PHE A 85 -15.76 -1.27 -5.86
N LYS A 86 -16.77 -2.14 -5.73
CA LYS A 86 -17.93 -1.91 -4.85
C LYS A 86 -17.49 -1.70 -3.40
N ARG A 87 -16.70 -2.63 -2.85
CA ARG A 87 -16.21 -2.55 -1.47
C ARG A 87 -15.38 -1.31 -1.18
N PHE A 88 -14.58 -0.86 -2.15
CA PHE A 88 -13.64 0.24 -1.93
C PHE A 88 -14.22 1.63 -2.24
N LEU A 89 -15.09 1.74 -3.24
CA LEU A 89 -15.50 3.03 -3.81
C LEU A 89 -17.01 3.26 -3.79
N VAL A 90 -17.81 2.25 -3.43
CA VAL A 90 -19.27 2.37 -3.41
C VAL A 90 -19.83 2.15 -2.01
N GLU A 91 -19.47 1.04 -1.38
CA GLU A 91 -19.90 0.68 -0.04
C GLU A 91 -19.30 1.66 0.97
N THR A 92 -20.16 2.24 1.80
CA THR A 92 -19.77 3.25 2.77
C THR A 92 -20.46 2.97 4.11
N PRO A 93 -19.75 3.14 5.24
CA PRO A 93 -20.38 3.08 6.56
C PRO A 93 -21.16 4.36 6.90
N LEU A 94 -21.05 5.42 6.08
CA LEU A 94 -21.70 6.70 6.35
C LEU A 94 -23.22 6.60 6.22
N GLN A 95 -23.92 7.15 7.20
CA GLN A 95 -25.37 7.22 7.19
C GLN A 95 -25.84 8.43 6.37
N LEU A 96 -26.85 8.21 5.53
CA LEU A 96 -27.43 9.26 4.69
C LEU A 96 -28.36 10.16 5.51
N GLU A 97 -27.84 11.29 5.95
CA GLU A 97 -28.58 12.31 6.72
C GLU A 97 -28.89 13.53 5.84
N ASP A 98 -30.03 14.18 6.05
CA ASP A 98 -30.38 15.39 5.31
C ASP A 98 -29.46 16.55 5.71
N ILE A 99 -28.98 17.30 4.71
CA ILE A 99 -28.16 18.49 4.95
C ILE A 99 -29.08 19.64 5.37
N PRO A 100 -28.80 20.32 6.49
CA PRO A 100 -29.67 21.36 7.05
C PRO A 100 -29.48 22.70 6.33
N TYR A 101 -29.87 22.76 5.04
CA TYR A 101 -29.95 24.02 4.31
C TYR A 101 -31.08 24.90 4.88
N PRO A 102 -30.91 26.23 4.99
CA PRO A 102 -31.97 27.15 5.40
C PRO A 102 -33.11 27.27 4.37
N GLY A 103 -32.86 26.90 3.11
CA GLY A 103 -33.82 26.93 2.02
C GLY A 103 -33.59 25.80 1.02
N TYR A 104 -34.31 25.81 -0.10
CA TYR A 104 -34.11 24.80 -1.13
C TYR A 104 -32.74 25.00 -1.81
N PRO A 105 -31.82 24.03 -1.72
CA PRO A 105 -30.50 24.19 -2.29
C PRO A 105 -30.56 24.16 -3.82
N PRO A 106 -29.63 24.84 -4.50
CA PRO A 106 -29.45 24.69 -5.95
C PRO A 106 -29.39 23.21 -6.38
N PRO A 107 -29.94 22.83 -7.55
CA PRO A 107 -30.03 21.43 -7.96
C PRO A 107 -28.69 20.69 -8.16
N HIS A 108 -27.57 21.41 -8.22
CA HIS A 108 -26.23 20.81 -8.34
C HIS A 108 -25.64 20.40 -6.99
N LEU A 109 -26.19 20.90 -5.87
CA LEU A 109 -25.71 20.58 -4.53
C LEU A 109 -26.33 19.29 -3.99
N PRO A 110 -25.58 18.52 -3.20
CA PRO A 110 -26.11 17.33 -2.55
C PRO A 110 -27.16 17.72 -1.51
N ARG A 111 -28.20 16.90 -1.36
CA ARG A 111 -29.24 17.08 -0.33
C ARG A 111 -28.96 16.31 0.96
N LYS A 112 -28.06 15.33 0.90
CA LYS A 112 -27.72 14.47 2.02
C LYS A 112 -26.21 14.45 2.24
N TYR A 113 -25.80 14.24 3.47
CA TYR A 113 -24.45 13.81 3.79
C TYR A 113 -24.25 12.36 3.35
N GLY A 114 -23.01 11.96 3.08
CA GLY A 114 -22.66 10.60 2.65
C GLY A 114 -21.62 10.57 1.54
N SER A 115 -21.45 9.40 0.94
CA SER A 115 -20.47 9.18 -0.13
C SER A 115 -21.06 9.44 -1.51
N TYR A 116 -20.29 10.15 -2.34
CA TYR A 116 -20.67 10.60 -3.68
C TYR A 116 -19.58 10.30 -4.70
N HIS A 117 -20.00 10.12 -5.95
CA HIS A 117 -19.12 10.18 -7.10
C HIS A 117 -19.30 11.52 -7.80
N GLN A 118 -18.20 12.25 -7.95
CA GLN A 118 -18.12 13.44 -8.78
C GLN A 118 -17.61 13.04 -10.16
N LEU A 119 -18.49 13.08 -11.16
CA LEU A 119 -18.21 12.60 -12.51
C LEU A 119 -17.81 13.76 -13.41
N TYR A 120 -16.74 13.56 -14.17
CA TYR A 120 -16.22 14.51 -15.14
C TYR A 120 -16.45 13.94 -16.54
N ARG A 121 -17.27 14.63 -17.34
CA ARG A 121 -17.65 14.22 -18.68
C ARG A 121 -17.16 15.22 -19.71
N LEU A 122 -16.65 14.70 -20.83
CA LEU A 122 -16.33 15.50 -22.00
C LEU A 122 -17.03 14.88 -23.21
N ASP A 123 -17.88 15.65 -23.87
CA ASP A 123 -18.73 15.22 -24.99
C ASP A 123 -19.53 13.95 -24.64
N GLY A 124 -20.04 13.89 -23.41
CA GLY A 124 -20.80 12.76 -22.87
C GLY A 124 -19.97 11.56 -22.40
N LYS A 125 -18.64 11.53 -22.64
CA LYS A 125 -17.77 10.44 -22.20
C LYS A 125 -17.25 10.69 -20.77
N LEU A 126 -17.35 9.70 -19.88
CA LEU A 126 -16.69 9.74 -18.57
C LEU A 126 -15.15 9.73 -18.71
N ILE A 127 -14.50 10.85 -18.38
CA ILE A 127 -13.04 10.99 -18.50
C ILE A 127 -12.32 10.98 -17.15
N ALA A 128 -13.02 11.31 -16.07
CA ALA A 128 -12.52 11.22 -14.70
C ALA A 128 -13.65 11.10 -13.68
N MET A 129 -13.31 10.59 -12.50
CA MET A 129 -14.23 10.44 -11.38
C MET A 129 -13.49 10.68 -10.05
N GLY A 130 -14.02 11.62 -9.26
CA GLY A 130 -13.70 11.75 -7.84
C GLY A 130 -14.66 10.93 -7.00
N VAL A 131 -14.15 10.31 -5.94
CA VAL A 131 -14.92 9.70 -4.86
C VAL A 131 -14.72 10.58 -3.64
N ILE A 132 -15.81 11.14 -3.15
CA ILE A 132 -15.80 12.14 -2.09
C ILE A 132 -16.87 11.83 -1.04
N ASP A 133 -16.59 12.15 0.22
CA ASP A 133 -17.59 12.13 1.28
C ASP A 133 -18.00 13.57 1.59
N VAL A 134 -19.30 13.82 1.59
CA VAL A 134 -19.89 15.09 2.00
C VAL A 134 -20.29 14.95 3.45
N LEU A 135 -19.64 15.70 4.34
CA LEU A 135 -19.76 15.62 5.79
C LEU A 135 -20.21 16.97 6.38
N PRO A 136 -20.65 17.05 7.65
CA PRO A 136 -21.16 18.28 8.24
C PRO A 136 -20.23 19.49 8.13
N ALA A 137 -18.93 19.30 8.34
CA ALA A 137 -17.95 20.40 8.36
C ALA A 137 -17.03 20.46 7.13
N CYS A 138 -17.07 19.45 6.25
CA CYS A 138 -16.14 19.35 5.15
C CYS A 138 -16.63 18.49 3.99
N VAL A 139 -16.01 18.71 2.83
CA VAL A 139 -15.92 17.70 1.78
C VAL A 139 -14.61 16.93 2.00
N SER A 140 -14.65 15.61 1.99
CA SER A 140 -13.49 14.74 2.17
C SER A 140 -13.15 14.05 0.85
N SER A 141 -11.93 14.29 0.35
CA SER A 141 -11.41 13.71 -0.88
C SER A 141 -10.88 12.31 -0.60
N VAL A 142 -11.57 11.29 -1.09
CA VAL A 142 -11.24 9.88 -0.80
C VAL A 142 -10.36 9.29 -1.88
N TYR A 143 -10.78 9.41 -3.14
CA TYR A 143 -10.06 8.81 -4.26
C TYR A 143 -10.34 9.56 -5.56
N PHE A 144 -9.37 9.57 -6.48
CA PHE A 144 -9.54 10.18 -7.79
C PHE A 144 -8.97 9.28 -8.88
N MET A 145 -9.71 9.11 -9.97
CA MET A 145 -9.29 8.31 -11.12
C MET A 145 -9.65 9.01 -12.44
N TYR A 146 -8.85 8.79 -13.48
CA TYR A 146 -9.01 9.46 -14.77
C TYR A 146 -8.47 8.59 -15.92
N GLU A 147 -8.90 8.84 -17.16
CA GLU A 147 -8.28 8.19 -18.32
C GLU A 147 -6.92 8.81 -18.61
N LYS A 148 -5.89 7.97 -18.80
CA LYS A 148 -4.50 8.40 -19.02
C LYS A 148 -4.29 9.34 -20.21
N THR A 149 -5.17 9.29 -21.20
CA THR A 149 -5.18 10.22 -22.35
C THR A 149 -5.26 11.69 -21.94
N TRP A 150 -5.80 11.98 -20.75
CA TRP A 150 -5.96 13.33 -20.22
C TRP A 150 -4.91 13.72 -19.17
N ASP A 151 -3.87 12.91 -18.96
CA ASP A 151 -2.84 13.13 -17.92
C ASP A 151 -2.21 14.54 -17.98
N ARG A 152 -2.00 15.05 -19.19
CA ARG A 152 -1.48 16.41 -19.44
C ARG A 152 -2.32 17.54 -18.85
N LEU A 153 -3.60 17.31 -18.56
CA LEU A 153 -4.51 18.30 -17.99
C LEU A 153 -4.49 18.35 -16.47
N SER A 154 -3.75 17.44 -15.81
CA SER A 154 -3.67 17.39 -14.34
C SER A 154 -5.04 17.37 -13.67
N LEU A 155 -5.94 16.50 -14.14
CA LEU A 155 -7.34 16.45 -13.69
C LEU A 155 -7.49 16.26 -12.17
N GLY A 156 -6.50 15.67 -11.48
CA GLY A 156 -6.49 15.61 -10.03
C GLY A 156 -6.42 16.98 -9.35
N LYS A 157 -5.67 17.95 -9.90
CA LYS A 157 -5.66 19.32 -9.39
C LYS A 157 -7.00 20.02 -9.66
N MET A 158 -7.58 19.78 -10.83
CA MET A 158 -8.92 20.27 -11.16
C MET A 158 -9.97 19.72 -10.19
N SER A 159 -9.88 18.44 -9.80
CA SER A 159 -10.79 17.83 -8.83
C SER A 159 -10.72 18.50 -7.47
N ALA A 160 -9.51 18.70 -6.94
CA ALA A 160 -9.34 19.40 -5.67
C ALA A 160 -9.95 20.81 -5.71
N LEU A 161 -9.74 21.57 -6.79
CA LEU A 161 -10.35 22.89 -6.96
C LEU A 161 -11.89 22.82 -7.04
N ARG A 162 -12.44 21.78 -7.68
CA ARG A 162 -13.89 21.59 -7.76
C ARG A 162 -14.51 21.17 -6.43
N GLU A 163 -13.80 20.38 -5.64
CA GLU A 163 -14.18 19.99 -4.28
C GLU A 163 -14.13 21.19 -3.31
N ILE A 164 -13.14 22.08 -3.45
CA ILE A 164 -13.12 23.39 -2.76
C ILE A 164 -14.35 24.21 -3.16
N THR A 165 -14.61 24.31 -4.47
CA THR A 165 -15.77 25.06 -5.00
C THR A 165 -17.09 24.48 -4.47
N LEU A 166 -17.23 23.16 -4.41
CA LEU A 166 -18.41 22.49 -3.84
C LEU A 166 -18.61 22.89 -2.37
N SER A 167 -17.52 22.90 -1.58
CA SER A 167 -17.57 23.33 -0.17
C SER A 167 -17.99 24.80 -0.04
N ASN A 168 -17.47 25.68 -0.90
CA ASN A 168 -17.85 27.09 -0.96
C ASN A 168 -19.31 27.28 -1.35
N GLU A 169 -19.79 26.59 -2.38
CA GLU A 169 -21.18 26.66 -2.85
C GLU A 169 -22.16 26.17 -1.76
N MET A 170 -21.81 25.09 -1.05
CA MET A 170 -22.59 24.60 0.09
C MET A 170 -22.62 25.60 1.26
N ARG A 171 -21.47 26.20 1.59
CA ARG A 171 -21.40 27.26 2.60
C ARG A 171 -22.24 28.47 2.21
N ALA A 172 -22.14 28.92 0.96
CA ALA A 172 -22.91 30.04 0.42
C ALA A 172 -24.42 29.74 0.41
N ALA A 173 -24.80 28.47 0.22
CA ALA A 173 -26.18 28.00 0.36
C ALA A 173 -26.65 27.88 1.82
N GLY A 174 -25.77 28.14 2.80
CA GLY A 174 -26.12 28.27 4.21
C GLY A 174 -25.90 27.01 5.07
N VAL A 175 -25.11 26.04 4.62
CA VAL A 175 -24.78 24.86 5.43
C VAL A 175 -23.89 25.27 6.61
N PRO A 176 -24.28 24.99 7.87
CA PRO A 176 -23.51 25.38 9.04
C PRO A 176 -22.19 24.61 9.13
N GLY A 177 -21.08 25.33 9.31
CA GLY A 177 -19.76 24.75 9.58
C GLY A 177 -19.05 24.12 8.37
N MET A 178 -19.62 24.20 7.16
CA MET A 178 -19.01 23.70 5.92
C MET A 178 -17.81 24.58 5.54
N ASP A 179 -16.65 24.32 6.13
CA ASP A 179 -15.51 25.22 6.07
C ASP A 179 -14.27 24.65 5.38
N PHE A 180 -14.20 23.33 5.24
CA PHE A 180 -12.95 22.65 4.90
C PHE A 180 -13.07 21.66 3.74
N LEU A 181 -11.97 21.50 3.00
CA LEU A 181 -11.70 20.32 2.19
C LEU A 181 -10.69 19.45 2.93
N TYR A 182 -11.03 18.20 3.22
CA TYR A 182 -10.12 17.23 3.80
C TYR A 182 -9.46 16.40 2.70
N MET A 183 -8.16 16.59 2.48
CA MET A 183 -7.40 15.87 1.43
C MET A 183 -6.65 14.63 1.96
N GLY A 184 -6.98 14.16 3.17
CA GLY A 184 -6.31 13.02 3.79
C GLY A 184 -4.88 13.32 4.28
N PHE A 185 -4.09 12.26 4.47
CA PHE A 185 -2.73 12.38 4.99
C PHE A 185 -1.84 13.29 4.14
N TYR A 186 -0.87 13.92 4.81
CA TYR A 186 0.20 14.71 4.21
C TYR A 186 1.55 14.20 4.71
N ILE A 187 2.39 13.73 3.79
CA ILE A 187 3.74 13.25 4.09
C ILE A 187 4.73 14.20 3.45
N TYR A 188 5.41 15.00 4.26
CA TYR A 188 6.30 16.09 3.82
C TYR A 188 7.40 15.62 2.84
N THR A 189 7.97 14.44 3.09
CA THR A 189 9.04 13.85 2.27
C THR A 189 8.52 13.19 0.98
N CYS A 190 7.23 12.88 0.88
CA CYS A 190 6.63 12.22 -0.28
C CYS A 190 6.23 13.25 -1.35
N ALA A 191 6.94 13.26 -2.48
CA ALA A 191 6.66 14.17 -3.59
C ALA A 191 5.22 14.05 -4.13
N LYS A 192 4.64 12.83 -4.15
CA LYS A 192 3.27 12.58 -4.61
C LYS A 192 2.19 13.16 -3.68
N MET A 193 2.53 13.50 -2.44
CA MET A 193 1.58 14.03 -1.46
C MET A 193 1.84 15.51 -1.14
N ARG A 194 3.02 16.01 -1.48
CA ARG A 194 3.44 17.40 -1.22
C ARG A 194 2.55 18.44 -1.92
N TYR A 195 1.99 18.12 -3.09
CA TYR A 195 1.12 19.03 -3.84
C TYR A 195 -0.11 19.49 -3.05
N LYS A 196 -0.59 18.69 -2.08
CA LYS A 196 -1.73 19.06 -1.23
C LYS A 196 -1.46 20.35 -0.43
N GLY A 197 -0.19 20.62 -0.14
CA GLY A 197 0.22 21.85 0.52
C GLY A 197 0.30 23.08 -0.40
N GLU A 198 0.08 22.93 -1.71
CA GLU A 198 0.05 24.06 -2.66
C GLU A 198 -1.28 24.83 -2.61
N TYR A 199 -2.34 24.23 -2.06
CA TYR A 199 -3.62 24.90 -1.81
C TYR A 199 -3.54 25.72 -0.54
N SER A 200 -4.09 26.94 -0.53
CA SER A 200 -4.01 27.84 0.61
C SER A 200 -5.39 28.46 0.91
N PRO A 201 -5.73 28.68 2.19
CA PRO A 201 -4.98 28.26 3.38
C PRO A 201 -5.01 26.74 3.59
N SER A 202 -3.94 26.18 4.14
CA SER A 202 -3.80 24.75 4.45
C SER A 202 -3.43 24.54 5.92
N TYR A 203 -3.95 23.47 6.50
CA TYR A 203 -3.74 23.13 7.91
C TYR A 203 -3.38 21.65 8.05
N LEU A 204 -2.57 21.33 9.06
CA LEU A 204 -2.27 19.96 9.47
C LEU A 204 -2.76 19.73 10.90
N ALA A 205 -3.34 18.56 11.14
CA ALA A 205 -3.64 18.11 12.50
C ALA A 205 -2.35 17.65 13.18
N ASP A 206 -2.14 18.09 14.41
CA ASP A 206 -1.09 17.62 15.30
C ASP A 206 -1.27 16.11 15.57
N PRO A 207 -0.20 15.30 15.52
CA PRO A 207 -0.31 13.85 15.67
C PRO A 207 -0.58 13.39 17.12
N GLU A 208 -0.37 14.22 18.13
CA GLU A 208 -0.62 13.89 19.54
C GLU A 208 -1.98 14.44 19.99
N ASP A 209 -2.23 15.73 19.74
CA ASP A 209 -3.41 16.42 20.27
C ASP A 209 -4.55 16.59 19.27
N TYR A 210 -4.32 16.27 17.99
CA TYR A 210 -5.28 16.48 16.89
C TYR A 210 -5.76 17.93 16.71
N THR A 211 -5.00 18.90 17.20
CA THR A 211 -5.26 20.34 16.97
C THR A 211 -4.77 20.76 15.60
N TRP A 212 -5.47 21.70 14.94
CA TRP A 212 -5.15 22.12 13.58
C TRP A 212 -4.20 23.31 13.53
N HIS A 213 -3.08 23.18 12.83
CA HIS A 213 -2.03 24.19 12.71
C HIS A 213 -1.80 24.60 11.25
N PRO A 214 -1.55 25.90 10.95
CA PRO A 214 -1.22 26.34 9.59
C PRO A 214 0.01 25.61 9.04
N LEU A 215 -0.10 25.12 7.80
CA LEU A 215 0.95 24.33 7.16
C LEU A 215 2.31 25.07 7.13
N GLU A 216 2.30 26.38 6.94
CA GLU A 216 3.51 27.21 6.90
C GLU A 216 4.30 27.15 8.21
N LYS A 217 3.60 26.96 9.36
CA LYS A 217 4.23 26.79 10.68
C LYS A 217 4.72 25.36 10.90
N CYS A 218 4.06 24.37 10.29
CA CYS A 218 4.43 22.96 10.41
C CYS A 218 5.68 22.61 9.58
N ILE A 219 5.85 23.22 8.40
CA ILE A 219 6.94 22.88 7.45
C ILE A 219 8.35 22.93 8.08
N PRO A 220 8.75 23.99 8.82
CA PRO A 220 10.07 24.02 9.45
C PRO A 220 10.32 22.86 10.42
N LEU A 221 9.29 22.43 11.16
CA LEU A 221 9.38 21.31 12.10
C LEU A 221 9.47 19.98 11.35
N LEU A 222 8.67 19.79 10.29
CA LEU A 222 8.69 18.60 9.43
C LEU A 222 10.00 18.46 8.64
N ALA A 223 10.65 19.58 8.30
CA ALA A 223 11.94 19.57 7.62
C ALA A 223 13.10 19.16 8.54
N LYS A 224 12.98 19.47 9.83
CA LYS A 224 14.03 19.21 10.83
C LYS A 224 13.86 17.85 11.54
N ASN A 225 12.63 17.40 11.73
CA ASN A 225 12.32 16.27 12.60
C ASN A 225 11.70 15.10 11.84
N ARG A 226 12.06 13.87 12.22
CA ARG A 226 11.44 12.64 11.72
C ARG A 226 10.00 12.49 12.22
N TYR A 227 9.78 12.81 13.49
CA TYR A 227 8.47 12.93 14.10
C TYR A 227 8.30 14.37 14.58
N ALA A 228 7.29 15.06 14.09
CA ALA A 228 7.06 16.47 14.37
C ALA A 228 5.70 16.66 15.02
N THR A 229 5.73 17.28 16.18
CA THR A 229 4.59 17.77 16.94
C THR A 229 4.55 19.29 16.79
N PHE A 230 3.36 19.83 16.55
CA PHE A 230 3.12 21.24 16.28
C PHE A 230 2.62 21.97 17.54
N SER A 231 1.81 21.31 18.37
CA SER A 231 1.39 21.82 19.69
C SER A 231 2.57 21.86 20.66
N HIS A 232 3.38 20.81 20.64
CA HIS A 232 4.46 20.54 21.58
C HIS A 232 5.80 20.35 20.88
N PRO A 233 6.39 21.36 20.21
CA PRO A 233 7.62 21.19 19.44
C PRO A 233 8.80 20.55 20.20
N GLU A 234 8.79 20.63 21.53
CA GLU A 234 9.70 19.95 22.45
C GLU A 234 9.63 18.41 22.40
N HIS A 235 8.48 17.83 22.02
CA HIS A 235 8.31 16.39 21.82
C HIS A 235 8.81 15.91 20.44
N SER A 236 9.17 16.85 19.55
CA SER A 236 9.62 16.50 18.21
C SER A 236 10.98 15.79 18.23
N ILE A 237 11.13 14.75 17.40
CA ILE A 237 12.30 13.88 17.39
C ILE A 237 13.11 14.12 16.11
N ALA A 238 14.30 14.71 16.27
CA ALA A 238 15.20 15.06 15.18
C ALA A 238 15.93 13.86 14.56
N GLU A 239 16.38 12.92 15.39
CA GLU A 239 17.17 11.78 14.93
C GLU A 239 16.26 10.63 14.45
N SER A 240 16.73 9.86 13.47
CA SER A 240 16.27 8.48 13.32
C SER A 240 16.50 7.76 14.64
N PHE A 241 15.48 7.09 15.17
CA PHE A 241 15.61 6.27 16.37
C PHE A 241 16.84 5.34 16.22
N LYS A 242 17.90 5.59 17.01
CA LYS A 242 19.16 4.84 17.00
C LYS A 242 19.17 3.67 18.00
N GLY A 243 18.05 3.44 18.69
CA GLY A 243 17.89 2.29 19.58
C GLY A 243 17.57 1.02 18.80
N PRO A 244 17.70 -0.17 19.42
CA PRO A 244 17.02 -1.38 18.93
C PRO A 244 15.51 -1.08 18.88
N PRO A 245 14.75 -1.52 17.85
CA PRO A 245 13.33 -1.21 17.71
C PRO A 245 12.64 -1.31 19.06
N HIS A 246 12.21 -0.16 19.59
CA HIS A 246 11.41 -0.15 20.80
C HIS A 246 10.09 -0.77 20.39
N ASP A 247 9.89 -2.04 20.73
CA ASP A 247 8.56 -2.55 20.93
C ASP A 247 8.11 -1.93 22.24
N PRO A 248 7.31 -0.84 22.25
CA PRO A 248 6.80 -0.34 23.51
C PRO A 248 6.02 -1.47 24.14
N GLN A 249 6.59 -2.07 25.18
CA GLN A 249 5.81 -2.84 26.13
C GLN A 249 4.84 -1.85 26.76
N VAL A 250 3.68 -1.69 26.11
CA VAL A 250 2.59 -0.89 26.62
C VAL A 250 2.19 -1.56 27.92
N PRO A 251 2.27 -0.87 29.07
CA PRO A 251 1.84 -1.43 30.34
C PRO A 251 0.43 -2.00 30.20
N MET A 252 0.21 -3.20 30.73
CA MET A 252 -1.13 -3.82 30.70
C MET A 252 -2.19 -2.95 31.41
N SER A 253 -1.78 -2.01 32.27
CA SER A 253 -2.66 -0.97 32.82
C SER A 253 -3.25 -0.08 31.73
N ASP A 254 -2.42 0.35 30.78
CA ASP A 254 -2.80 1.33 29.76
C ASP A 254 -3.67 0.67 28.69
N LEU A 255 -3.39 -0.60 28.37
CA LEU A 255 -4.25 -1.42 27.51
C LEU A 255 -5.64 -1.68 28.12
N ALA A 256 -5.79 -1.60 29.45
CA ALA A 256 -7.08 -1.76 30.11
C ALA A 256 -7.99 -0.52 29.90
N GLU A 257 -7.39 0.64 29.63
CA GLU A 257 -8.09 1.91 29.44
C GLU A 257 -8.56 2.13 27.99
N ILE A 258 -8.07 1.33 27.05
CA ILE A 258 -8.41 1.44 25.63
C ILE A 258 -9.64 0.56 25.31
N PRO A 259 -10.81 1.14 24.98
CA PRO A 259 -11.97 0.36 24.57
C PRO A 259 -11.83 -0.11 23.12
N VAL A 260 -11.97 -1.42 22.92
CA VAL A 260 -12.06 -2.09 21.61
C VAL A 260 -13.52 -2.38 21.31
N TYR A 261 -13.93 -1.99 20.11
CA TYR A 261 -15.28 -2.22 19.62
C TYR A 261 -15.39 -3.61 18.99
N LEU A 262 -16.22 -4.47 19.59
CA LEU A 262 -16.43 -5.86 19.16
C LEU A 262 -17.83 -6.00 18.56
N GLY A 263 -18.01 -5.52 17.31
CA GLY A 263 -19.31 -5.52 16.63
C GLY A 263 -20.21 -4.36 17.07
N THR A 264 -21.50 -4.37 16.72
CA THR A 264 -22.35 -3.16 16.72
C THR A 264 -22.80 -2.62 18.09
N THR A 265 -22.56 -3.33 19.20
CA THR A 265 -23.07 -2.92 20.52
C THR A 265 -22.14 -3.24 21.70
N ASN A 266 -21.01 -3.91 21.47
CA ASN A 266 -20.18 -4.43 22.56
C ASN A 266 -18.80 -3.76 22.61
N PHE A 267 -18.35 -3.50 23.82
CA PHE A 267 -17.03 -2.95 24.12
C PHE A 267 -16.28 -3.92 25.03
N ALA A 268 -14.99 -4.11 24.75
CA ALA A 268 -14.06 -4.79 25.65
C ALA A 268 -12.82 -3.91 25.84
N SER A 269 -12.03 -4.14 26.89
CA SER A 269 -10.71 -3.49 26.96
C SER A 269 -9.75 -4.16 25.96
N LEU A 270 -8.83 -3.39 25.38
CA LEU A 270 -7.77 -3.94 24.52
C LEU A 270 -6.96 -4.99 25.29
N LYS A 271 -6.75 -4.77 26.59
CA LYS A 271 -6.19 -5.76 27.51
C LYS A 271 -6.94 -7.10 27.46
N SER A 272 -8.25 -7.10 27.69
CA SER A 272 -9.05 -8.34 27.66
C SER A 272 -9.06 -9.04 26.31
N TYR A 273 -8.90 -8.28 25.22
CA TYR A 273 -8.76 -8.84 23.88
C TYR A 273 -7.40 -9.51 23.69
N VAL A 274 -6.31 -8.83 24.09
CA VAL A 274 -4.93 -9.36 24.03
C VAL A 274 -4.74 -10.57 24.96
N GLU A 275 -5.25 -10.52 26.19
CA GLU A 275 -5.18 -11.64 27.14
C GLU A 275 -5.93 -12.88 26.64
N SER A 276 -7.02 -12.68 25.87
CA SER A 276 -7.75 -13.80 25.26
C SER A 276 -7.00 -14.48 24.12
N GLU A 277 -6.07 -13.77 23.46
CA GLU A 277 -5.18 -14.34 22.43
C GLU A 277 -3.95 -15.01 23.08
N ASP A 278 -3.42 -14.47 24.19
CA ASP A 278 -2.28 -15.04 24.92
C ASP A 278 -2.63 -16.33 25.69
N GLU A 279 -3.85 -16.45 26.22
CA GLU A 279 -4.32 -17.72 26.83
C GLU A 279 -4.38 -18.88 25.83
N GLU A 280 -4.49 -18.59 24.52
CA GLU A 280 -4.46 -19.59 23.46
C GLU A 280 -3.02 -20.07 23.16
N GLN A 281 -1.99 -19.38 23.67
CA GLN A 281 -0.57 -19.63 23.38
C GLN A 281 0.25 -20.22 24.55
N ASP A 282 -0.28 -20.36 25.78
CA ASP A 282 0.41 -21.07 26.89
C ASP A 282 0.21 -22.61 26.84
N PRO A 283 1.27 -23.41 26.57
CA PRO A 283 1.16 -24.87 26.49
C PRO A 283 0.90 -25.57 27.84
N VAL A 284 1.04 -24.87 28.98
CA VAL A 284 0.81 -25.41 30.33
C VAL A 284 -0.62 -25.14 30.80
N ALA A 285 -1.19 -23.98 30.51
CA ALA A 285 -2.62 -23.69 30.71
C ALA A 285 -3.52 -24.61 29.88
N LEU A 286 -3.11 -24.91 28.63
CA LEU A 286 -3.78 -25.87 27.76
C LEU A 286 -3.92 -27.25 28.43
N LYS A 287 -2.92 -27.74 29.18
CA LYS A 287 -3.01 -29.04 29.88
C LYS A 287 -3.96 -29.02 31.09
N ARG A 288 -4.11 -27.89 31.78
CA ARG A 288 -5.03 -27.76 32.93
C ARG A 288 -6.48 -27.55 32.48
N ALA A 289 -6.72 -26.76 31.44
CA ALA A 289 -8.03 -26.61 30.81
C ALA A 289 -8.53 -27.91 30.16
N THR A 290 -7.63 -28.73 29.60
CA THR A 290 -7.96 -30.03 28.99
C THR A 290 -8.44 -31.09 30.01
N THR A 291 -8.32 -30.83 31.32
CA THR A 291 -8.80 -31.78 32.35
C THR A 291 -10.26 -31.56 32.75
N MET A 292 -10.87 -30.40 32.48
CA MET A 292 -12.25 -30.11 32.92
C MET A 292 -13.31 -29.96 31.83
N THR A 293 -12.97 -30.14 30.56
CA THR A 293 -13.99 -30.33 29.52
C THR A 293 -13.51 -31.42 28.58
N ARG A 294 -13.90 -32.66 28.88
CA ARG A 294 -13.90 -33.75 27.89
C ARG A 294 -14.95 -33.45 26.82
N PHE A 295 -14.74 -32.42 26.02
CA PHE A 295 -15.32 -32.37 24.69
C PHE A 295 -14.61 -33.46 23.89
N ARG A 296 -15.37 -34.49 23.52
CA ARG A 296 -14.89 -35.61 22.71
C ARG A 296 -15.33 -35.37 21.25
N PRO A 297 -14.64 -34.51 20.47
CA PRO A 297 -15.04 -34.23 19.09
C PRO A 297 -15.01 -35.50 18.22
N PHE A 298 -14.09 -36.42 18.53
CA PHE A 298 -13.99 -37.71 17.87
C PHE A 298 -15.03 -38.73 18.32
N SER A 299 -15.77 -38.55 19.43
CA SER A 299 -16.85 -39.51 19.76
C SER A 299 -18.11 -39.23 18.96
N LEU A 300 -18.40 -37.96 18.65
CA LEU A 300 -19.48 -37.58 17.73
C LEU A 300 -19.15 -37.99 16.30
N LEU A 301 -17.92 -37.75 15.83
CA LEU A 301 -17.45 -38.23 14.52
C LEU A 301 -17.39 -39.76 14.44
N ARG A 302 -17.06 -40.47 15.53
CA ARG A 302 -17.04 -41.95 15.59
C ARG A 302 -18.44 -42.54 15.76
N GLN A 303 -19.39 -41.83 16.37
CA GLN A 303 -20.82 -42.23 16.42
C GLN A 303 -21.51 -42.03 15.07
N THR A 304 -21.18 -40.96 14.34
CA THR A 304 -21.68 -40.76 12.96
C THR A 304 -21.00 -41.71 11.97
N TRP A 305 -19.71 -42.03 12.14
CA TRP A 305 -19.03 -43.07 11.33
C TRP A 305 -19.45 -44.50 11.67
N GLY A 306 -19.79 -44.80 12.93
CA GLY A 306 -20.26 -46.11 13.36
C GLY A 306 -21.60 -46.50 12.74
N ARG A 307 -22.46 -45.52 12.46
CA ARG A 307 -23.72 -45.68 11.69
C ARG A 307 -23.53 -45.59 10.17
N ALA A 308 -22.35 -45.19 9.69
CA ALA A 308 -22.05 -45.04 8.27
C ALA A 308 -21.48 -46.29 7.58
N LYS A 309 -21.46 -47.44 8.28
CA LYS A 309 -21.19 -48.74 7.64
C LYS A 309 -22.34 -49.20 6.74
N ASP A 310 -23.53 -48.63 6.88
CA ASP A 310 -24.74 -49.02 6.15
C ASP A 310 -25.15 -48.05 5.02
N TYR A 311 -24.38 -46.98 4.78
CA TYR A 311 -24.66 -46.03 3.69
C TYR A 311 -24.06 -46.49 2.35
N HIS A 312 -24.82 -46.26 1.27
CA HIS A 312 -24.38 -46.46 -0.12
C HIS A 312 -23.00 -45.78 -0.36
N PRO A 313 -22.07 -46.40 -1.12
CA PRO A 313 -20.69 -45.94 -1.27
C PRO A 313 -20.53 -44.45 -1.66
N VAL A 314 -21.50 -43.91 -2.40
CA VAL A 314 -21.55 -42.49 -2.80
C VAL A 314 -21.74 -41.56 -1.59
N ALA A 315 -22.62 -41.89 -0.64
CA ALA A 315 -22.89 -41.07 0.54
C ALA A 315 -21.71 -41.03 1.52
N ARG A 316 -20.92 -42.11 1.58
CA ARG A 316 -19.64 -42.12 2.33
C ARG A 316 -18.60 -41.21 1.68
N TRP A 317 -18.50 -41.23 0.35
CA TRP A 317 -17.60 -40.35 -0.38
C TRP A 317 -17.99 -38.88 -0.21
N THR A 318 -19.28 -38.53 -0.34
CA THR A 318 -19.75 -37.14 -0.20
C THR A 318 -19.52 -36.58 1.20
N LEU A 319 -19.81 -37.35 2.25
CA LEU A 319 -19.59 -36.92 3.63
C LEU A 319 -18.09 -36.76 3.93
N SER A 320 -17.25 -37.66 3.41
CA SER A 320 -15.80 -37.55 3.51
C SER A 320 -15.28 -36.30 2.80
N THR A 321 -15.73 -36.03 1.57
CA THR A 321 -15.34 -34.82 0.85
C THR A 321 -15.79 -33.55 1.57
N LEU A 322 -16.98 -33.52 2.18
CA LEU A 322 -17.46 -32.36 2.94
C LEU A 322 -16.62 -32.06 4.19
N VAL A 323 -16.03 -33.07 4.81
CA VAL A 323 -15.14 -32.90 5.97
C VAL A 323 -13.73 -32.52 5.53
N TRP A 324 -13.19 -33.18 4.49
CA TRP A 324 -11.81 -32.97 4.06
C TRP A 324 -11.63 -31.73 3.19
N LEU A 325 -12.64 -31.28 2.45
CA LEU A 325 -12.54 -30.14 1.55
C LEU A 325 -12.28 -28.82 2.29
N PRO A 326 -13.01 -28.44 3.37
CA PRO A 326 -12.68 -27.25 4.16
C PRO A 326 -11.28 -27.32 4.79
N ILE A 327 -10.88 -28.49 5.28
CA ILE A 327 -9.53 -28.70 5.85
C ILE A 327 -8.47 -28.52 4.77
N GLY A 328 -8.69 -29.06 3.57
CA GLY A 328 -7.80 -28.89 2.42
C GLY A 328 -7.70 -27.42 1.99
N ILE A 329 -8.82 -26.70 1.93
CA ILE A 329 -8.85 -25.26 1.61
C ILE A 329 -8.04 -24.47 2.63
N VAL A 330 -8.33 -24.62 3.93
CA VAL A 330 -7.59 -23.93 5.00
C VAL A 330 -6.10 -24.27 4.96
N PHE A 331 -5.75 -25.54 4.72
CA PHE A 331 -4.35 -25.96 4.58
C PHE A 331 -3.64 -25.26 3.42
N THR A 332 -4.29 -25.13 2.26
CA THR A 332 -3.74 -24.43 1.09
C THR A 332 -3.77 -22.90 1.22
N GLU A 333 -4.71 -22.33 1.98
CA GLU A 333 -4.74 -20.87 2.19
C GLU A 333 -3.73 -20.44 3.27
N THR A 334 -3.50 -21.28 4.27
CA THR A 334 -2.66 -20.94 5.43
C THR A 334 -1.19 -21.31 5.21
N PHE A 335 -0.90 -22.48 4.64
CA PHE A 335 0.48 -23.01 4.62
C PHE A 335 1.14 -22.95 3.24
N TYR A 336 0.40 -23.31 2.17
CA TYR A 336 0.97 -23.42 0.82
C TYR A 336 0.09 -22.73 -0.22
N THR A 337 0.47 -21.53 -0.65
CA THR A 337 -0.28 -20.78 -1.65
C THR A 337 0.27 -21.00 -3.06
N VAL A 338 -0.61 -21.23 -4.03
CA VAL A 338 -0.23 -21.37 -5.44
C VAL A 338 -0.50 -20.04 -6.13
N LYS A 339 0.53 -19.43 -6.71
CA LYS A 339 0.43 -18.13 -7.39
C LYS A 339 1.14 -18.17 -8.74
N THR A 340 0.59 -17.44 -9.70
CA THR A 340 1.24 -17.20 -10.99
C THR A 340 2.19 -16.02 -10.86
N VAL A 341 3.45 -16.18 -11.23
CA VAL A 341 4.44 -15.10 -11.19
C VAL A 341 4.33 -14.29 -12.48
N SER A 342 3.85 -13.05 -12.38
CA SER A 342 3.82 -12.09 -13.49
C SER A 342 4.96 -11.08 -13.33
N GLY A 343 5.97 -11.15 -14.19
CA GLY A 343 7.06 -10.17 -14.18
C GLY A 343 8.37 -10.72 -14.73
N ARG A 344 9.31 -9.79 -14.99
CA ARG A 344 10.65 -10.08 -15.53
C ARG A 344 11.77 -9.94 -14.49
N SER A 345 11.50 -9.39 -13.31
CA SER A 345 12.54 -9.10 -12.31
C SER A 345 13.30 -10.32 -11.79
N MET A 346 12.69 -11.51 -11.89
CA MET A 346 13.30 -12.78 -11.47
C MET A 346 13.80 -13.61 -12.67
N GLN A 347 13.90 -13.01 -13.87
CA GLN A 347 14.49 -13.69 -15.03
C GLN A 347 16.01 -13.88 -14.81
N PRO A 348 16.58 -15.03 -15.23
CA PRO A 348 15.92 -16.15 -15.90
C PRO A 348 15.35 -17.23 -14.95
N THR A 349 15.53 -17.09 -13.63
CA THR A 349 15.08 -18.10 -12.65
C THR A 349 13.58 -18.36 -12.75
N LEU A 350 12.79 -17.30 -12.84
CA LEU A 350 11.35 -17.36 -13.09
C LEU A 350 11.02 -16.67 -14.41
N ASN A 351 10.08 -17.24 -15.16
CA ASN A 351 9.64 -16.78 -16.49
C ASN A 351 10.79 -16.56 -17.49
N PRO A 352 11.71 -17.54 -17.72
CA PRO A 352 12.77 -17.38 -18.70
C PRO A 352 12.20 -17.14 -20.11
N ASP A 353 12.93 -16.43 -20.95
CA ASP A 353 12.49 -16.12 -22.32
C ASP A 353 12.28 -17.36 -23.20
N SER A 354 12.82 -18.52 -22.79
CA SER A 354 12.57 -19.82 -23.42
C SER A 354 11.20 -20.43 -23.07
N SER A 355 10.55 -19.95 -22.00
CA SER A 355 9.24 -20.44 -21.57
C SER A 355 8.12 -19.71 -22.30
N LEU A 356 7.21 -20.47 -22.92
CA LEU A 356 6.03 -19.93 -23.60
C LEU A 356 4.92 -19.50 -22.64
N ALA A 357 5.00 -19.92 -21.38
CA ALA A 357 3.98 -19.65 -20.37
C ALA A 357 4.59 -19.09 -19.09
N ARG A 358 3.76 -18.39 -18.30
CA ARG A 358 4.14 -17.86 -16.99
C ARG A 358 4.22 -18.99 -15.97
N ASP A 359 5.21 -18.91 -15.10
CA ASP A 359 5.44 -19.88 -14.05
C ASP A 359 4.34 -19.79 -12.99
N VAL A 360 3.70 -20.92 -12.70
CA VAL A 360 2.82 -21.11 -11.55
C VAL A 360 3.63 -21.83 -10.49
N VAL A 361 3.78 -21.19 -9.33
CA VAL A 361 4.69 -21.65 -8.27
C VAL A 361 3.95 -21.82 -6.95
N VAL A 362 4.49 -22.70 -6.12
CA VAL A 362 4.05 -22.93 -4.74
C VAL A 362 4.93 -22.09 -3.82
N PHE A 363 4.25 -21.33 -2.97
CA PHE A 363 4.82 -20.51 -1.93
C PHE A 363 4.52 -21.15 -0.57
N ASP A 364 5.58 -21.50 0.15
CA ASP A 364 5.58 -22.05 1.50
C ASP A 364 5.62 -20.91 2.54
N ARG A 365 4.52 -20.74 3.26
CA ARG A 365 4.39 -19.79 4.37
C ARG A 365 4.97 -20.34 5.68
N TRP A 366 5.07 -21.65 5.82
CA TRP A 366 5.57 -22.32 7.03
C TRP A 366 7.05 -22.04 7.26
N SER A 367 7.83 -22.03 6.18
CA SER A 367 9.25 -21.64 6.24
C SER A 367 9.45 -20.21 6.77
N ILE A 368 8.49 -19.31 6.55
CA ILE A 368 8.56 -17.94 7.08
C ILE A 368 8.22 -17.93 8.57
N VAL A 369 7.12 -18.57 8.97
CA VAL A 369 6.70 -18.64 10.39
C VAL A 369 7.77 -19.27 11.29
N LEU A 370 8.47 -20.29 10.78
CA LEU A 370 9.55 -20.97 11.51
C LEU A 370 10.91 -20.25 11.44
N GLY A 371 11.01 -19.13 10.73
CA GLY A 371 12.29 -18.40 10.55
C GLY A 371 13.31 -19.16 9.69
N ASN A 372 12.86 -20.11 8.87
CA ASN A 372 13.70 -21.00 8.06
C ASN A 372 14.02 -20.41 6.69
N TRP A 373 14.62 -19.22 6.65
CA TRP A 373 15.13 -18.57 5.44
C TRP A 373 16.66 -18.58 5.37
N LYS A 374 17.18 -18.80 4.16
CA LYS A 374 18.62 -18.87 3.88
C LYS A 374 18.98 -17.91 2.75
N ARG A 375 20.21 -17.39 2.78
CA ARG A 375 20.76 -16.63 1.64
C ARG A 375 20.64 -17.47 0.37
N GLY A 376 20.13 -16.87 -0.69
CA GLY A 376 19.83 -17.51 -1.96
C GLY A 376 18.36 -17.93 -2.11
N ASP A 377 17.58 -18.02 -1.03
CA ASP A 377 16.15 -18.33 -1.13
C ASP A 377 15.41 -17.27 -1.95
N VAL A 378 14.39 -17.70 -2.70
CA VAL A 378 13.47 -16.79 -3.38
C VAL A 378 12.24 -16.62 -2.49
N VAL A 379 11.91 -15.37 -2.16
CA VAL A 379 10.85 -15.02 -1.23
C VAL A 379 9.85 -14.07 -1.89
N ALA A 380 8.58 -14.22 -1.56
CA ALA A 380 7.57 -13.20 -1.78
C ALA A 380 7.46 -12.33 -0.54
N LEU A 381 7.42 -11.02 -0.74
CA LEU A 381 7.33 -10.02 0.32
C LEU A 381 6.46 -8.86 -0.13
N LEU A 382 5.90 -8.13 0.83
CA LEU A 382 5.27 -6.85 0.56
C LEU A 382 6.37 -5.80 0.34
N SER A 383 6.29 -5.10 -0.78
CA SER A 383 7.18 -4.00 -1.13
C SER A 383 7.05 -2.87 -0.08
N PRO A 384 8.17 -2.39 0.50
CA PRO A 384 8.13 -1.29 1.46
C PRO A 384 7.56 0.01 0.89
N SER A 385 7.66 0.20 -0.44
CA SER A 385 7.30 1.45 -1.10
C SER A 385 5.83 1.55 -1.46
N ASP A 386 5.22 0.46 -1.93
CA ASP A 386 3.87 0.45 -2.49
C ASP A 386 2.98 -0.68 -1.94
N GLN A 387 3.47 -1.46 -0.97
CA GLN A 387 2.78 -2.59 -0.33
C GLN A 387 2.29 -3.68 -1.30
N LYS A 388 2.82 -3.72 -2.52
CA LYS A 388 2.52 -4.79 -3.48
C LYS A 388 3.36 -6.02 -3.19
N LEU A 389 2.78 -7.19 -3.43
CA LEU A 389 3.52 -8.44 -3.30
C LEU A 389 4.54 -8.56 -4.44
N ILE A 390 5.82 -8.57 -4.10
CA ILE A 390 6.94 -8.72 -5.02
C ILE A 390 7.71 -10.00 -4.71
N VAL A 391 8.28 -10.63 -5.74
CA VAL A 391 9.17 -11.79 -5.59
C VAL A 391 10.60 -11.34 -5.82
N LYS A 392 11.49 -11.67 -4.88
CA LYS A 392 12.91 -11.31 -4.89
C LYS A 392 13.76 -12.43 -4.30
N ARG A 393 15.06 -12.39 -4.57
CA ARG A 393 16.05 -13.30 -3.99
C ARG A 393 16.63 -12.69 -2.72
N LEU A 394 16.67 -13.47 -1.65
CA LEU A 394 17.31 -13.11 -0.40
C LEU A 394 18.83 -13.14 -0.56
N VAL A 395 19.49 -11.99 -0.50
CA VAL A 395 20.94 -11.87 -0.70
C VAL A 395 21.68 -11.88 0.64
N ALA A 396 21.20 -11.13 1.62
CA ALA A 396 21.84 -11.00 2.92
C ALA A 396 20.84 -10.94 4.07
N LEU A 397 21.31 -11.36 5.24
CA LEU A 397 20.54 -11.50 6.48
C LEU A 397 21.07 -10.52 7.55
N PRO A 398 20.38 -10.38 8.69
CA PRO A 398 20.83 -9.54 9.80
C PRO A 398 22.32 -9.72 10.15
N GLY A 399 23.03 -8.60 10.28
CA GLY A 399 24.45 -8.54 10.62
C GLY A 399 25.41 -8.78 9.45
N ASP A 400 24.93 -9.14 8.27
CA ASP A 400 25.78 -9.21 7.07
C ASP A 400 26.13 -7.82 6.55
N THR A 401 27.20 -7.71 5.76
CA THR A 401 27.53 -6.48 5.02
C THR A 401 27.46 -6.74 3.53
N VAL A 402 26.73 -5.89 2.80
CA VAL A 402 26.50 -6.02 1.36
C VAL A 402 27.14 -4.86 0.63
N LYS A 403 27.94 -5.15 -0.39
CA LYS A 403 28.32 -4.18 -1.43
C LYS A 403 27.10 -3.91 -2.30
N THR A 404 26.56 -2.71 -2.21
CA THR A 404 25.33 -2.32 -2.90
C THR A 404 25.60 -2.07 -4.40
N LEU A 405 24.53 -1.96 -5.17
CA LEU A 405 24.57 -1.56 -6.56
C LEU A 405 23.88 -0.19 -6.71
N PRO A 406 24.27 0.62 -7.72
CA PRO A 406 23.51 1.81 -8.08
C PRO A 406 22.04 1.44 -8.36
N PRO A 407 21.05 2.26 -7.93
CA PRO A 407 21.20 3.66 -7.52
C PRO A 407 21.38 3.89 -6.01
N TYR A 408 21.66 2.85 -5.21
CA TYR A 408 21.79 3.01 -3.76
C TYR A 408 22.95 3.98 -3.40
N PRO A 409 22.76 4.91 -2.43
CA PRO A 409 23.73 5.99 -2.18
C PRO A 409 25.05 5.49 -1.58
N ASP A 410 24.99 4.54 -0.65
CA ASP A 410 26.16 4.03 0.05
C ASP A 410 26.75 2.81 -0.67
N GLN A 411 28.07 2.72 -0.81
CA GLN A 411 28.72 1.59 -1.49
C GLN A 411 28.59 0.26 -0.72
N GLU A 412 28.46 0.34 0.61
CA GLU A 412 28.35 -0.82 1.50
C GLU A 412 27.31 -0.53 2.58
N VAL A 413 26.51 -1.54 2.91
CA VAL A 413 25.48 -1.47 3.96
C VAL A 413 25.60 -2.68 4.87
N VAL A 414 25.65 -2.43 6.17
CA VAL A 414 25.47 -3.47 7.19
C VAL A 414 23.97 -3.66 7.39
N ILE A 415 23.49 -4.90 7.25
CA ILE A 415 22.07 -5.23 7.34
C ILE A 415 21.64 -5.16 8.82
N PRO A 416 20.67 -4.29 9.17
CA PRO A 416 20.20 -4.17 10.54
C PRO A 416 19.54 -5.46 11.05
N GLU A 417 19.49 -5.61 12.37
CA GLU A 417 18.69 -6.67 13.01
C GLU A 417 17.23 -6.59 12.57
N GLY A 418 16.61 -7.77 12.37
CA GLY A 418 15.25 -7.88 11.86
C GLY A 418 15.05 -7.48 10.38
N HIS A 419 16.13 -7.16 9.64
CA HIS A 419 16.06 -6.78 8.23
C HIS A 419 16.83 -7.74 7.33
N ALA A 420 16.53 -7.70 6.04
CA ALA A 420 17.18 -8.48 4.99
C ALA A 420 17.45 -7.63 3.75
N TRP A 421 18.47 -8.01 2.97
CA TRP A 421 18.72 -7.43 1.65
C TRP A 421 18.18 -8.37 0.58
N VAL A 422 17.30 -7.86 -0.29
CA VAL A 422 16.67 -8.65 -1.35
C VAL A 422 16.93 -8.01 -2.72
N GLU A 423 17.16 -8.83 -3.73
CA GLU A 423 17.46 -8.36 -5.09
C GLU A 423 16.71 -9.17 -6.15
N GLY A 424 16.44 -8.55 -7.30
CA GLY A 424 15.96 -9.27 -8.47
C GLY A 424 17.06 -10.09 -9.13
N ASP A 425 16.65 -11.09 -9.92
CA ASP A 425 17.59 -11.80 -10.78
C ASP A 425 18.00 -11.01 -12.03
N GLU A 426 17.13 -10.08 -12.47
CA GLU A 426 17.33 -9.17 -13.60
C GLU A 426 17.65 -7.73 -13.12
N PRO A 427 18.92 -7.27 -13.20
CA PRO A 427 19.35 -6.00 -12.60
C PRO A 427 18.70 -4.75 -13.22
N PHE A 428 18.36 -4.78 -14.52
CA PHE A 428 17.92 -3.58 -15.23
C PHE A 428 16.42 -3.27 -15.09
N ARG A 429 15.64 -4.15 -14.46
CA ARG A 429 14.17 -4.05 -14.37
C ARG A 429 13.60 -4.47 -13.01
N SER A 430 14.43 -4.43 -11.97
CA SER A 430 14.04 -4.82 -10.61
C SER A 430 14.00 -3.61 -9.70
N GLU A 431 12.83 -3.30 -9.15
CA GLU A 431 12.74 -2.50 -7.92
C GLU A 431 13.02 -3.44 -6.74
N ASP A 432 14.16 -3.24 -6.07
CA ASP A 432 14.65 -4.09 -4.99
C ASP A 432 15.40 -3.29 -3.92
N SER A 433 16.16 -3.95 -3.04
CA SER A 433 16.87 -3.27 -1.94
C SER A 433 17.85 -2.20 -2.42
N ASN A 434 18.32 -2.23 -3.67
CA ASN A 434 19.14 -1.13 -4.20
C ASN A 434 18.34 0.17 -4.41
N TYR A 435 17.00 0.12 -4.36
CA TYR A 435 16.11 1.28 -4.43
C TYR A 435 15.55 1.68 -3.06
N PHE A 436 15.05 0.70 -2.29
CA PHE A 436 14.36 0.99 -1.01
C PHE A 436 15.17 0.60 0.25
N GLY A 437 16.35 -0.01 0.09
CA GLY A 437 17.23 -0.41 1.19
C GLY A 437 16.89 -1.77 1.83
N PRO A 438 17.41 -2.03 3.05
CA PRO A 438 17.09 -3.23 3.80
C PRO A 438 15.59 -3.33 4.10
N VAL A 439 15.02 -4.52 3.94
CA VAL A 439 13.59 -4.79 4.12
C VAL A 439 13.36 -5.46 5.48
N PRO A 440 12.38 -5.02 6.28
CA PRO A 440 11.96 -5.74 7.47
C PRO A 440 11.53 -7.19 7.15
N LEU A 441 12.01 -8.16 7.92
CA LEU A 441 11.64 -9.57 7.77
C LEU A 441 10.13 -9.79 7.97
N GLY A 442 9.44 -8.92 8.73
CA GLY A 442 7.98 -8.96 8.89
C GLY A 442 7.18 -8.69 7.62
N LEU A 443 7.80 -8.15 6.56
CA LEU A 443 7.16 -8.01 5.26
C LEU A 443 7.20 -9.29 4.42
N PHE A 444 7.90 -10.33 4.86
CA PHE A 444 8.01 -11.58 4.11
C PHE A 444 6.68 -12.34 4.22
N ASP A 445 6.05 -12.59 3.08
CA ASP A 445 4.79 -13.34 3.00
C ASP A 445 5.07 -14.84 2.94
N SER A 446 6.01 -15.27 2.09
CA SER A 446 6.22 -16.69 1.81
C SER A 446 7.56 -16.97 1.10
N LYS A 447 8.03 -18.20 1.18
CA LYS A 447 9.20 -18.70 0.44
C LYS A 447 8.76 -19.50 -0.78
N LEU A 448 9.34 -19.24 -1.94
CA LEU A 448 9.08 -20.02 -3.15
C LEU A 448 9.80 -21.37 -3.05
N SER A 449 9.04 -22.48 -3.14
CA SER A 449 9.57 -23.83 -2.99
C SER A 449 9.54 -24.66 -4.28
N PHE A 450 8.49 -24.54 -5.09
CA PHE A 450 8.23 -25.48 -6.19
C PHE A 450 7.59 -24.80 -7.41
N ILE A 451 7.95 -25.22 -8.63
CA ILE A 451 7.30 -24.83 -9.88
C ILE A 451 6.32 -25.93 -10.28
N VAL A 452 5.05 -25.58 -10.51
CA VAL A 452 3.97 -26.51 -10.84
C VAL A 452 3.62 -26.47 -12.33
N TYR A 453 3.77 -25.31 -12.96
CA TYR A 453 3.53 -25.12 -14.39
C TYR A 453 4.49 -24.04 -14.92
N PRO A 454 5.01 -24.13 -16.15
CA PRO A 454 4.77 -25.17 -17.16
C PRO A 454 5.35 -26.54 -16.79
N PHE A 455 4.69 -27.62 -17.21
CA PHE A 455 5.03 -28.99 -16.78
C PHE A 455 6.45 -29.43 -17.15
N GLN A 456 7.05 -28.83 -18.18
CA GLN A 456 8.45 -29.08 -18.57
C GLN A 456 9.45 -28.63 -17.49
N ARG A 457 9.04 -27.75 -16.59
CA ARG A 457 9.84 -27.20 -15.49
C ARG A 457 9.31 -27.62 -14.12
N PHE A 458 8.38 -28.58 -14.09
CA PHE A 458 7.80 -29.09 -12.86
C PHE A 458 8.90 -29.63 -11.94
N GLY A 459 9.02 -29.08 -10.74
CA GLY A 459 10.09 -29.45 -9.84
C GLY A 459 10.40 -28.39 -8.77
N PRO A 460 11.31 -28.71 -7.83
CA PRO A 460 11.84 -27.71 -6.92
C PRO A 460 12.55 -26.59 -7.69
N LEU A 461 12.61 -25.41 -7.09
CA LEU A 461 13.32 -24.29 -7.70
C LEU A 461 14.79 -24.67 -7.98
N PRO A 462 15.29 -24.53 -9.22
CA PRO A 462 16.65 -24.94 -9.55
C PRO A 462 17.68 -24.07 -8.84
N GLU A 463 18.57 -24.70 -8.08
CA GLU A 463 19.74 -24.03 -7.50
C GLU A 463 20.86 -23.89 -8.55
N PRO A 464 21.49 -22.71 -8.66
CA PRO A 464 22.62 -22.51 -9.58
C PRO A 464 23.80 -23.42 -9.21
N ALA A 465 24.06 -24.43 -10.03
CA ALA A 465 25.20 -25.34 -9.87
C ALA A 465 26.29 -25.06 -10.92
N PRO A 466 27.57 -25.33 -10.61
CA PRO A 466 28.63 -25.18 -11.59
C PRO A 466 28.35 -26.08 -12.81
N PRO A 467 28.46 -25.55 -14.03
CA PRO A 467 28.15 -26.32 -15.23
C PRO A 467 29.14 -27.50 -15.38
N ASP A 468 28.63 -28.65 -15.82
CA ASP A 468 29.48 -29.81 -16.09
C ASP A 468 30.52 -29.46 -17.15
N GLN A 469 31.80 -29.67 -16.81
CA GLN A 469 32.93 -29.39 -17.70
C GLN A 469 32.96 -30.35 -18.91
N LYS A 470 32.33 -31.52 -18.81
CA LYS A 470 32.27 -32.53 -19.87
C LYS A 470 31.09 -32.33 -20.83
N ALA A 471 30.13 -31.47 -20.48
CA ALA A 471 28.97 -31.21 -21.32
C ALA A 471 29.34 -30.32 -22.53
N PRO A 472 28.67 -30.50 -23.69
CA PRO A 472 28.90 -29.67 -24.86
C PRO A 472 28.58 -28.20 -24.56
N ARG A 473 29.44 -27.27 -25.00
CA ARG A 473 29.34 -25.81 -24.73
C ARG A 473 28.26 -25.09 -25.56
N GLY A 474 27.07 -25.67 -25.62
CA GLY A 474 25.88 -25.13 -26.30
C GLY A 474 25.15 -24.05 -25.48
N LEU A 475 23.95 -23.69 -25.93
CA LEU A 475 23.13 -22.62 -25.31
C LEU A 475 22.78 -22.94 -23.84
N GLU A 476 22.36 -24.17 -23.53
CA GLU A 476 22.04 -24.58 -22.16
C GLU A 476 23.24 -24.49 -21.22
N TRP A 477 24.42 -24.92 -21.69
CA TRP A 477 25.66 -24.82 -20.93
C TRP A 477 25.98 -23.36 -20.60
N ARG A 478 25.87 -22.47 -21.59
CA ARG A 478 26.10 -21.03 -21.43
C ARG A 478 25.12 -20.39 -20.44
N ASN A 479 23.85 -20.79 -20.50
CA ASN A 479 22.83 -20.29 -19.56
C ASN A 479 23.13 -20.75 -18.12
N LYS A 480 23.45 -22.03 -17.91
CA LYS A 480 23.86 -22.55 -16.59
C LYS A 480 25.13 -21.89 -16.07
N ALA A 481 26.13 -21.68 -16.94
CA ALA A 481 27.35 -20.97 -16.58
C ALA A 481 27.06 -19.52 -16.14
N ALA A 482 26.20 -18.81 -16.87
CA ALA A 482 25.80 -17.45 -16.55
C ALA A 482 24.98 -17.37 -15.23
N ASP A 483 24.07 -18.32 -14.99
CA ASP A 483 23.33 -18.43 -13.73
C ASP A 483 24.26 -18.64 -12.54
N TYR A 484 25.22 -19.57 -12.67
CA TYR A 484 26.22 -19.83 -11.65
C TYR A 484 27.11 -18.61 -11.40
N GLU A 485 27.61 -17.95 -12.45
CA GLU A 485 28.43 -16.74 -12.33
C GLU A 485 27.68 -15.59 -11.65
N ARG A 486 26.39 -15.39 -11.98
CA ARG A 486 25.52 -14.41 -11.29
C ARG A 486 25.42 -14.70 -9.80
N GLN A 487 25.20 -15.97 -9.44
CA GLN A 487 25.11 -16.36 -8.04
C GLN A 487 26.42 -16.12 -7.30
N GLN A 488 27.56 -16.46 -7.91
CA GLN A 488 28.88 -16.18 -7.34
C GLN A 488 29.14 -14.68 -7.16
N LYS A 489 28.76 -13.84 -8.13
CA LYS A 489 28.86 -12.38 -8.02
C LYS A 489 28.03 -11.81 -6.86
N ARG A 490 26.84 -12.37 -6.59
CA ARG A 490 26.04 -11.97 -5.43
C ARG A 490 26.70 -12.37 -4.13
N ILE A 491 27.13 -13.63 -4.02
CA ILE A 491 27.80 -14.15 -2.82
C ILE A 491 29.08 -13.34 -2.52
N ALA A 492 29.87 -13.01 -3.54
CA ALA A 492 31.09 -12.23 -3.39
C ALA A 492 30.86 -10.78 -2.91
N ARG A 493 29.64 -10.25 -3.04
CA ARG A 493 29.27 -8.93 -2.51
C ARG A 493 28.84 -8.97 -1.05
N VAL A 494 28.63 -10.15 -0.46
CA VAL A 494 28.16 -10.31 0.90
C VAL A 494 29.30 -10.81 1.79
N THR A 495 29.67 -9.99 2.77
CA THR A 495 30.54 -10.42 3.88
C THR A 495 29.65 -10.86 5.03
N THR A 496 29.78 -12.10 5.47
CA THR A 496 28.86 -12.65 6.47
C THR A 496 29.21 -12.21 7.88
N ALA A 497 28.20 -12.08 8.76
CA ALA A 497 28.42 -11.73 10.16
C ALA A 497 29.43 -12.67 10.87
N SER A 498 29.44 -13.96 10.50
CA SER A 498 30.40 -14.93 11.05
C SER A 498 31.84 -14.69 10.58
N GLN A 499 32.04 -14.32 9.31
CA GLN A 499 33.36 -13.97 8.78
C GLN A 499 33.91 -12.70 9.44
N GLN A 500 33.05 -11.72 9.74
CA GLN A 500 33.43 -10.48 10.42
C GLN A 500 33.88 -10.72 11.87
N ARG A 501 33.19 -11.61 12.61
CA ARG A 501 33.59 -11.96 13.98
C ARG A 501 34.97 -12.66 14.03
N VAL A 502 35.29 -13.48 13.04
CA VAL A 502 36.60 -14.16 12.95
C VAL A 502 37.73 -13.16 12.61
N ALA A 503 37.46 -12.21 11.71
CA ALA A 503 38.42 -11.16 11.36
C ALA A 503 38.69 -10.20 12.54
N GLY A 504 37.66 -9.85 13.32
CA GLY A 504 37.80 -9.02 14.53
C GLY A 504 38.48 -9.72 15.70
N ALA A 505 38.30 -11.04 15.86
CA ALA A 505 39.00 -11.81 16.89
C ALA A 505 40.50 -11.98 16.60
N GLY A 506 40.90 -12.02 15.32
CA GLY A 506 42.30 -12.12 14.92
C GLY A 506 43.13 -10.84 15.14
N SER A 507 42.51 -9.66 15.16
CA SER A 507 43.22 -8.39 15.41
C SER A 507 43.40 -8.07 16.90
N LEU A 508 42.62 -8.70 17.78
CA LEU A 508 42.72 -8.54 19.25
C LEU A 508 43.83 -9.42 19.87
N THR A 509 44.38 -10.39 19.14
CA THR A 509 45.53 -11.21 19.57
C THR A 509 46.88 -10.66 19.14
N SER A 510 46.94 -9.48 18.52
CA SER A 510 48.19 -8.82 18.08
C SER A 510 48.41 -7.42 18.67
N GLN A 511 47.92 -7.15 19.88
CA GLN A 511 48.32 -5.98 20.66
C GLN A 511 48.90 -6.38 22.01
#